data_AF-A0A085BE86-F1
#
_entry.id   AF-A0A085BE86-F1
#
_cell.length_a   1.000
_cell.length_b   1.000
_cell.length_c   1.000
_cell.angle_alpha   90.00
_cell.angle_beta   90.00
_cell.angle_gamma   90.00
#
_symmetry.space_group_name_H-M   'P 1'
#
loop_
_entity.id
_entity.type
_entity.pdbx_description
1 polymer ?
#
loop_
_entity_poly.entity_id
_entity_poly.type
_entity_poly.pdbx_seq_one_letter_code
_entity_poly.pdbx_strand_id
1 'polypeptide(L)'
;MNTSMKNIKKLLFALIFLFSFSNLIAETWNEPWQKEIIQKSDNFVFGKIIENNGTNVKVQIVKRFGNETIPSEIIIDNYFLLELMSGSGQIITTDLKKESSYYLFLKRNKNNNYSLPTPTSGFALLDNEQVRATYRHSYHQALIPQSIYELTYENIWNYYKTRKFDKEKITNFINEQISKSPAGFEENEISSFYLQHSALETSYLLDLTPDVKHILKFAKSDNFHSKVSALQLLGNYKTKESNDFLVSIILDKTSSNFEKVIGIWSLKKSESKEHLEILKKNISTLSDKSEGFGGNIMDPRVGTLFPSPKEAVESL
;
A
#
# COMPACT_ATOMS: atom_id res chain seq x y z
N MET A 1 1.35 -21.71 59.76
CA MET A 1 1.36 -20.69 58.69
C MET A 1 0.10 -19.84 58.79
N ASN A 2 0.27 -18.56 59.12
CA ASN A 2 -0.78 -17.62 59.50
C ASN A 2 -1.89 -17.49 58.44
N THR A 3 -3.13 -17.61 58.89
CA THR A 3 -4.37 -17.34 58.13
C THR A 3 -4.35 -15.98 57.42
N SER A 4 -3.68 -14.98 58.01
CA SER A 4 -3.42 -13.67 57.41
C SER A 4 -2.67 -13.74 56.07
N MET A 5 -1.60 -14.56 55.97
CA MET A 5 -0.84 -14.69 54.71
C MET A 5 -1.62 -15.41 53.60
N LYS A 6 -2.54 -16.32 53.95
CA LYS A 6 -3.42 -17.00 52.98
C LYS A 6 -4.41 -16.02 52.35
N ASN A 7 -4.92 -15.06 53.13
CA ASN A 7 -5.89 -14.07 52.65
C ASN A 7 -5.23 -13.01 51.76
N ILE A 8 -4.00 -12.58 52.09
CA ILE A 8 -3.22 -11.66 51.25
C ILE A 8 -2.90 -12.28 49.89
N LYS A 9 -2.50 -13.56 49.84
CA LYS A 9 -2.24 -14.25 48.57
C LYS A 9 -3.49 -14.38 47.69
N LYS A 10 -4.66 -14.64 48.28
CA LYS A 10 -5.94 -14.68 47.55
C LYS A 10 -6.32 -13.30 47.00
N LEU A 11 -6.12 -12.23 47.78
CA LEU A 11 -6.37 -10.86 47.34
C LEU A 11 -5.44 -10.45 46.19
N LEU A 12 -4.15 -10.82 46.25
CA LEU A 12 -3.18 -10.59 45.19
C LEU A 12 -3.53 -11.36 43.91
N PHE A 13 -3.94 -12.63 44.03
CA PHE A 13 -4.40 -13.41 42.88
C PHE A 13 -5.66 -12.82 42.25
N ALA A 14 -6.62 -12.36 43.06
CA ALA A 14 -7.83 -11.69 42.57
C ALA A 14 -7.53 -10.35 41.89
N LEU A 15 -6.57 -9.57 42.41
CA LEU A 15 -6.11 -8.33 41.77
C LEU A 15 -5.40 -8.61 40.43
N ILE A 16 -4.51 -9.61 40.37
CA ILE A 16 -3.87 -10.02 39.11
C ILE A 16 -4.92 -10.50 38.09
N PHE A 17 -5.93 -11.24 38.54
CA PHE A 17 -7.03 -11.69 37.68
C PHE A 17 -7.90 -10.51 37.20
N LEU A 18 -8.19 -9.53 38.06
CA LEU A 18 -8.94 -8.32 37.71
C LEU A 18 -8.18 -7.40 36.74
N PHE A 19 -6.84 -7.32 36.84
CA PHE A 19 -6.01 -6.61 35.86
C PHE A 19 -5.73 -7.41 34.58
N SER A 20 -6.06 -8.71 34.53
CA SER A 20 -5.90 -9.54 33.32
C SER A 20 -7.11 -9.48 32.37
N PHE A 21 -8.20 -8.80 32.76
CA PHE A 21 -9.42 -8.64 31.94
C PHE A 21 -9.60 -7.21 31.38
N SER A 22 -8.56 -6.38 31.36
CA SER A 22 -8.57 -5.27 30.41
C SER A 22 -8.46 -5.88 29.01
N ASN A 23 -9.59 -6.26 28.43
CA ASN A 23 -9.70 -6.51 27.01
C ASN A 23 -9.17 -5.25 26.33
N LEU A 24 -7.93 -5.32 25.84
CA LEU A 24 -7.37 -4.31 24.96
C LEU A 24 -8.21 -4.40 23.68
N ILE A 25 -9.11 -3.44 23.59
CA ILE A 25 -10.03 -3.23 22.48
C ILE A 25 -9.22 -2.57 21.36
N ALA A 26 -9.13 -3.23 20.21
CA ALA A 26 -8.57 -2.66 19.00
C ALA A 26 -9.50 -3.02 17.85
N GLU A 27 -9.89 -2.04 17.05
CA GLU A 27 -10.55 -2.29 15.77
C GLU A 27 -9.47 -2.47 14.74
N THR A 28 -9.48 -3.62 14.05
CA THR A 28 -8.58 -3.87 12.93
C THR A 28 -9.32 -3.86 11.62
N TRP A 29 -8.70 -3.38 10.54
CA TRP A 29 -9.26 -3.42 9.19
C TRP A 29 -8.28 -3.93 8.14
N ASN A 30 -8.84 -4.48 7.08
CA ASN A 30 -8.09 -4.86 5.89
C ASN A 30 -7.77 -3.62 5.07
N GLU A 31 -6.50 -3.39 4.75
CA GLU A 31 -6.13 -2.21 3.96
C GLU A 31 -6.10 -2.53 2.46
N PRO A 32 -6.73 -1.70 1.61
CA PRO A 32 -6.72 -1.90 0.18
C PRO A 32 -5.36 -1.57 -0.44
N TRP A 33 -5.05 -2.24 -1.55
CA TRP A 33 -3.91 -1.87 -2.39
C TRP A 33 -4.15 -0.53 -3.07
N GLN A 34 -3.09 0.23 -3.32
CA GLN A 34 -3.20 1.57 -3.90
C GLN A 34 -3.94 1.57 -5.25
N LYS A 35 -3.73 0.53 -6.08
CA LYS A 35 -4.44 0.38 -7.36
C LYS A 35 -5.95 0.34 -7.18
N GLU A 36 -6.45 -0.38 -6.18
CA GLU A 36 -7.87 -0.48 -5.87
C GLU A 36 -8.45 0.87 -5.43
N ILE A 37 -7.73 1.59 -4.57
CA ILE A 37 -8.09 2.95 -4.13
C ILE A 37 -8.29 3.86 -5.34
N ILE A 38 -7.30 3.91 -6.24
CA ILE A 38 -7.33 4.77 -7.44
C ILE A 38 -8.53 4.43 -8.33
N GLN A 39 -8.78 3.13 -8.55
CA GLN A 39 -9.86 2.66 -9.41
C GLN A 39 -11.25 2.96 -8.82
N LYS A 40 -11.43 2.76 -7.51
CA LYS A 40 -12.73 2.88 -6.84
C LYS A 40 -13.08 4.31 -6.37
N SER A 41 -12.11 5.21 -6.36
CA SER A 41 -12.32 6.63 -6.05
C SER A 41 -12.98 7.36 -7.21
N ASP A 42 -13.79 8.36 -6.89
CA ASP A 42 -14.45 9.21 -7.89
C ASP A 42 -13.67 10.50 -8.14
N ASN A 43 -12.89 10.96 -7.15
CA ASN A 43 -12.11 12.19 -7.25
C ASN A 43 -10.67 12.04 -6.75
N PHE A 44 -9.77 12.82 -7.34
CA PHE A 44 -8.42 13.05 -6.83
C PHE A 44 -8.12 14.55 -6.72
N VAL A 45 -7.84 15.01 -5.51
CA VAL A 45 -7.73 16.45 -5.21
C VAL A 45 -6.56 16.76 -4.29
N PHE A 46 -6.14 18.01 -4.27
CA PHE A 46 -5.28 18.59 -3.25
C PHE A 46 -6.07 19.63 -2.47
N GLY A 47 -6.09 19.51 -1.15
CA GLY A 47 -6.91 20.36 -0.29
C GLY A 47 -6.30 20.57 1.10
N LYS A 48 -6.74 21.64 1.75
CA LYS A 48 -6.36 22.01 3.12
C LYS A 48 -7.46 21.59 4.09
N ILE A 49 -7.08 20.94 5.20
CA ILE A 49 -8.01 20.60 6.27
C ILE A 49 -8.31 21.86 7.08
N ILE A 50 -9.57 22.31 7.06
CA ILE A 50 -10.01 23.49 7.82
C ILE A 50 -10.68 23.12 9.13
N GLU A 51 -11.23 21.91 9.24
CA GLU A 51 -11.79 21.38 10.48
C GLU A 51 -11.65 19.85 10.51
N ASN A 52 -11.32 19.29 11.67
CA ASN A 52 -11.42 17.86 11.95
C ASN A 52 -11.94 17.67 13.37
N ASN A 53 -13.13 17.10 13.53
CA ASN A 53 -13.73 16.78 14.83
C ASN A 53 -13.67 15.27 15.16
N GLY A 54 -12.85 14.51 14.42
CA GLY A 54 -12.65 13.08 14.56
C GLY A 54 -13.48 12.27 13.57
N THR A 55 -14.77 12.58 13.43
CA THR A 55 -15.69 11.84 12.56
C THR A 55 -15.99 12.55 11.24
N ASN A 56 -15.97 13.88 11.27
CA ASN A 56 -16.18 14.73 10.10
C ASN A 56 -14.95 15.62 9.88
N VAL A 57 -14.49 15.66 8.64
CA VAL A 57 -13.40 16.51 8.20
C VAL A 57 -13.92 17.48 7.17
N LYS A 58 -13.75 18.78 7.42
CA LYS A 58 -14.05 19.82 6.45
C LYS A 58 -12.77 20.16 5.70
N VAL A 59 -12.85 20.13 4.36
CA VAL A 59 -11.70 20.32 3.48
C VAL A 59 -11.98 21.46 2.50
N GLN A 60 -11.03 22.37 2.37
CA GLN A 60 -11.00 23.37 1.31
C GLN A 60 -10.17 22.85 0.13
N ILE A 61 -10.78 22.71 -1.04
CA ILE A 61 -10.13 22.21 -2.25
C ILE A 61 -9.31 23.31 -2.90
N VAL A 62 -8.00 23.06 -3.05
CA VAL A 62 -7.03 23.98 -3.65
C VAL A 62 -6.77 23.63 -5.11
N LYS A 63 -6.57 22.35 -5.42
CA LYS A 63 -6.32 21.86 -6.79
C LYS A 63 -7.10 20.57 -7.04
N ARG A 64 -7.56 20.42 -8.29
CA ARG A 64 -8.29 19.24 -8.79
C ARG A 64 -7.43 18.56 -9.84
N PHE A 65 -7.44 17.23 -9.86
CA PHE A 65 -6.75 16.45 -10.89
C PHE A 65 -7.79 15.84 -11.83
N GLY A 66 -7.50 15.85 -13.14
CA GLY A 66 -8.48 15.45 -14.15
C GLY A 66 -9.60 16.47 -14.37
N ASN A 67 -10.75 16.00 -14.87
CA ASN A 67 -11.87 16.85 -15.31
C ASN A 67 -13.03 16.91 -14.31
N GLU A 68 -12.79 16.56 -13.04
CA GLU A 68 -13.86 16.42 -12.06
C GLU A 68 -14.40 17.74 -11.53
N THR A 69 -15.73 17.77 -11.34
CA THR A 69 -16.46 18.87 -10.73
C THR A 69 -16.73 18.55 -9.25
N ILE A 70 -15.84 19.04 -8.40
CA ILE A 70 -15.98 18.97 -6.93
C ILE A 70 -16.12 20.38 -6.34
N PRO A 71 -17.04 20.61 -5.38
CA PRO A 71 -17.17 21.91 -4.71
C PRO A 71 -15.84 22.39 -4.11
N SER A 72 -15.70 23.70 -3.91
CA SER A 72 -14.51 24.29 -3.28
C SER A 72 -14.36 23.92 -1.81
N GLU A 73 -15.46 23.54 -1.16
CA GLU A 73 -15.47 23.02 0.20
C GLU A 73 -16.28 21.74 0.26
N ILE A 74 -15.77 20.74 0.95
CA ILE A 74 -16.40 19.44 1.10
C ILE A 74 -16.35 18.97 2.55
N ILE A 75 -17.18 17.98 2.86
CA ILE A 75 -17.14 17.22 4.12
C ILE A 75 -16.79 15.78 3.79
N ILE A 76 -15.83 15.23 4.52
CA ILE A 76 -15.51 13.80 4.56
C ILE A 76 -16.06 13.25 5.87
N ASP A 77 -16.96 12.27 5.80
CA ASP A 77 -17.69 11.76 6.97
C ASP A 77 -17.80 10.22 6.99
N ASN A 78 -17.13 9.52 6.09
CA ASN A 78 -17.23 8.06 5.99
C ASN A 78 -16.03 7.42 5.27
N TYR A 79 -16.00 6.09 5.27
CA TYR A 79 -15.02 5.25 4.57
C TYR A 79 -15.69 4.31 3.57
N PHE A 80 -15.13 4.17 2.36
CA PHE A 80 -15.77 3.37 1.29
C PHE A 80 -15.09 2.03 0.98
N LEU A 81 -13.92 1.75 1.55
CA LEU A 81 -13.21 0.46 1.47
C LEU A 81 -12.88 -0.12 2.84
N LEU A 82 -13.50 0.39 3.89
CA LEU A 82 -13.28 -0.09 5.23
C LEU A 82 -13.94 -1.46 5.42
N GLU A 83 -13.10 -2.49 5.54
CA GLU A 83 -13.50 -3.85 5.88
C GLU A 83 -12.95 -4.22 7.26
N LEU A 84 -13.81 -4.25 8.27
CA LEU A 84 -13.41 -4.58 9.64
C LEU A 84 -13.10 -6.08 9.78
N MET A 85 -11.93 -6.37 10.36
CA MET A 85 -11.48 -7.73 10.67
C MET A 85 -11.74 -8.09 12.14
N SER A 86 -11.78 -7.09 13.03
CA SER A 86 -12.24 -7.23 14.41
C SER A 86 -12.99 -5.97 14.83
N GLY A 87 -14.10 -6.14 15.56
CA GLY A 87 -14.99 -5.04 15.94
C GLY A 87 -15.26 -5.05 17.44
N SER A 88 -14.84 -4.01 18.15
CA SER A 88 -15.25 -3.79 19.55
C SER A 88 -15.41 -2.31 19.89
N GLY A 89 -16.20 -1.59 19.11
CA GLY A 89 -17.03 -0.47 19.59
C GLY A 89 -16.34 0.88 19.80
N GLN A 90 -15.18 1.14 19.18
CA GLN A 90 -14.64 2.49 19.11
C GLN A 90 -15.18 3.23 17.90
N ILE A 91 -15.18 4.57 17.99
CA ILE A 91 -15.52 5.40 16.84
C ILE A 91 -14.27 5.47 15.97
N ILE A 92 -14.38 4.97 14.74
CA ILE A 92 -13.32 5.06 13.74
C ILE A 92 -13.14 6.53 13.39
N THR A 93 -11.99 7.08 13.76
CA THR A 93 -11.63 8.48 13.52
C THR A 93 -10.60 8.59 12.41
N THR A 94 -10.48 9.79 11.87
CA THR A 94 -9.50 10.15 10.86
C THR A 94 -8.30 10.90 11.47
N ASP A 95 -7.09 10.50 11.08
CA ASP A 95 -5.84 11.09 11.57
C ASP A 95 -5.39 12.34 10.78
N LEU A 96 -6.29 12.93 9.98
CA LEU A 96 -6.02 14.14 9.20
C LEU A 96 -5.84 15.37 10.12
N LYS A 97 -4.70 16.04 10.05
CA LYS A 97 -4.40 17.18 10.92
C LYS A 97 -5.03 18.47 10.41
N LYS A 98 -5.69 19.21 11.30
CA LYS A 98 -6.18 20.57 11.01
C LYS A 98 -5.02 21.46 10.55
N GLU A 99 -5.31 22.39 9.62
CA GLU A 99 -4.36 23.30 8.98
C GLU A 99 -3.30 22.65 8.09
N SER A 100 -3.31 21.32 7.93
CA SER A 100 -2.41 20.60 7.04
C SER A 100 -3.01 20.41 5.64
N SER A 101 -2.14 20.22 4.66
CA SER A 101 -2.54 20.04 3.25
C SER A 101 -2.31 18.60 2.81
N TYR A 102 -3.30 18.04 2.13
CA TYR A 102 -3.28 16.65 1.70
C TYR A 102 -3.69 16.50 0.24
N TYR A 103 -3.08 15.54 -0.42
CA TYR A 103 -3.66 14.91 -1.60
C TYR A 103 -4.65 13.85 -1.14
N LEU A 104 -5.84 13.79 -1.73
CA LEU A 104 -6.96 13.00 -1.25
C LEU A 104 -7.63 12.26 -2.41
N PHE A 105 -7.78 10.94 -2.24
CA PHE A 105 -8.65 10.08 -3.02
C PHE A 105 -10.02 10.00 -2.37
N LEU A 106 -11.05 10.41 -3.09
CA LEU A 106 -12.39 10.59 -2.53
C LEU A 106 -13.44 9.86 -3.35
N LYS A 107 -14.41 9.29 -2.65
CA LYS A 107 -15.65 8.77 -3.25
C LYS A 107 -16.84 9.56 -2.75
N ARG A 108 -17.79 9.91 -3.63
CA ARG A 108 -19.03 10.56 -3.20
C ARG A 108 -19.92 9.53 -2.52
N ASN A 109 -20.51 9.87 -1.38
CA ASN A 109 -21.39 8.98 -0.64
C ASN A 109 -22.87 9.33 -0.78
N LYS A 110 -23.73 8.52 -0.18
CA LYS A 110 -25.20 8.63 -0.25
C LYS A 110 -25.74 9.93 0.38
N ASN A 111 -24.99 10.55 1.29
CA ASN A 111 -25.36 11.81 1.95
C ASN A 111 -24.91 13.04 1.15
N ASN A 112 -24.43 12.84 -0.09
CA ASN A 112 -23.85 13.89 -0.93
C ASN A 112 -22.53 14.47 -0.39
N ASN A 113 -21.98 13.88 0.67
CA ASN A 113 -20.63 14.12 1.22
C ASN A 113 -19.61 13.19 0.53
N TYR A 114 -18.39 13.15 1.08
CA TYR A 114 -17.28 12.37 0.54
C TYR A 114 -16.75 11.37 1.55
N SER A 115 -16.03 10.37 1.04
CA SER A 115 -15.46 9.29 1.82
C SER A 115 -14.02 9.02 1.44
N LEU A 116 -13.19 8.75 2.45
CA LEU A 116 -11.85 8.19 2.26
C LEU A 116 -11.94 6.67 2.03
N PRO A 117 -10.89 6.01 1.52
CA PRO A 117 -10.88 4.56 1.41
C PRO A 117 -10.95 3.87 2.77
N THR A 118 -9.99 4.18 3.65
CA THR A 118 -9.87 3.69 5.02
C THR A 118 -9.29 4.80 5.91
N PRO A 119 -9.20 4.61 7.24
CA PRO A 119 -8.62 5.62 8.15
C PRO A 119 -7.15 5.94 7.86
N THR A 120 -6.41 5.03 7.24
CA THR A 120 -4.95 5.12 7.03
C THR A 120 -4.53 5.19 5.56
N SER A 121 -5.44 5.07 4.60
CA SER A 121 -5.13 5.11 3.17
C SER A 121 -5.94 6.14 2.40
N GLY A 122 -5.50 6.39 1.16
CA GLY A 122 -6.15 7.33 0.25
C GLY A 122 -5.80 8.79 0.47
N PHE A 123 -4.82 9.09 1.31
CA PHE A 123 -4.31 10.45 1.46
C PHE A 123 -2.78 10.48 1.53
N ALA A 124 -2.20 11.62 1.15
CA ALA A 124 -0.78 11.90 1.26
C ALA A 124 -0.55 13.30 1.80
N LEU A 125 0.18 13.41 2.92
CA LEU A 125 0.49 14.68 3.56
C LEU A 125 1.57 15.43 2.75
N LEU A 126 1.32 16.71 2.48
CA LEU A 126 2.34 17.64 2.01
C LEU A 126 2.94 18.38 3.22
N ASP A 127 4.26 18.30 3.37
CA ASP A 127 5.05 18.98 4.39
C ASP A 127 6.37 19.47 3.78
N ASN A 128 6.63 20.78 3.82
CA ASN A 128 7.83 21.41 3.26
C ASN A 128 8.16 20.97 1.81
N GLU A 129 7.19 21.06 0.89
CA GLU A 129 7.32 20.63 -0.51
C GLU A 129 7.64 19.13 -0.71
N GLN A 130 7.54 18.33 0.35
CA GLN A 130 7.68 16.88 0.31
C GLN A 130 6.34 16.20 0.59
N VAL A 131 6.06 15.13 -0.14
CA VAL A 131 4.83 14.37 -0.03
C VAL A 131 5.14 12.99 0.55
N ARG A 132 4.41 12.60 1.60
CA ARG A 132 4.41 11.23 2.13
C ARG A 132 3.48 10.37 1.28
N ALA A 133 4.03 9.78 0.22
CA ALA A 133 3.29 9.19 -0.87
C ALA A 133 3.16 7.66 -0.76
N THR A 134 1.96 7.14 -1.00
CA THR A 134 1.65 5.70 -0.93
C THR A 134 1.47 5.08 -2.32
N TYR A 135 2.52 4.55 -2.94
CA TYR A 135 2.39 3.98 -4.30
C TYR A 135 1.83 2.55 -4.34
N ARG A 136 1.99 1.80 -3.26
CA ARG A 136 1.64 0.37 -3.21
C ARG A 136 0.64 0.04 -2.11
N HIS A 137 0.98 0.38 -0.87
CA HIS A 137 0.21 0.09 0.33
C HIS A 137 0.58 1.10 1.42
N SER A 138 -0.38 1.55 2.25
CA SER A 138 -0.21 2.66 3.21
C SER A 138 0.93 2.51 4.22
N TYR A 139 1.35 1.29 4.54
CA TYR A 139 2.53 1.02 5.35
C TYR A 139 3.86 1.45 4.70
N HIS A 140 3.88 1.57 3.38
CA HIS A 140 5.06 1.88 2.60
C HIS A 140 4.89 3.25 1.97
N GLN A 141 5.26 4.28 2.72
CA GLN A 141 5.30 5.65 2.23
C GLN A 141 6.70 6.01 1.73
N ALA A 142 6.75 6.66 0.58
CA ALA A 142 7.95 7.30 0.06
C ALA A 142 7.86 8.81 0.31
N LEU A 143 8.95 9.42 0.77
CA LEU A 143 9.03 10.87 0.87
C LEU A 143 9.61 11.41 -0.44
N ILE A 144 8.79 12.08 -1.24
CA ILE A 144 9.19 12.57 -2.55
C ILE A 144 8.83 14.04 -2.76
N PRO A 145 9.55 14.78 -3.63
CA PRO A 145 9.19 16.15 -3.95
C PRO A 145 7.77 16.26 -4.50
N GLN A 146 7.07 17.33 -4.14
CA GLN A 146 5.71 17.61 -4.58
C GLN A 146 5.56 17.54 -6.10
N SER A 147 6.53 18.07 -6.84
CA SER A 147 6.54 18.05 -8.30
C SER A 147 6.56 16.63 -8.88
N ILE A 148 7.29 15.70 -8.26
CA ILE A 148 7.33 14.28 -8.67
C ILE A 148 6.04 13.57 -8.29
N TYR A 149 5.49 13.85 -7.10
CA TYR A 149 4.21 13.30 -6.68
C TYR A 149 3.10 13.69 -7.65
N GLU A 150 2.97 14.99 -7.96
CA GLU A 150 1.95 15.47 -8.89
C GLU A 150 2.18 14.93 -10.30
N LEU A 151 3.42 14.91 -10.80
CA LEU A 151 3.75 14.32 -12.09
C LEU A 151 3.26 12.87 -12.18
N THR A 152 3.63 12.03 -11.21
CA THR A 152 3.29 10.61 -11.25
C THR A 152 1.79 10.36 -11.04
N TYR A 153 1.18 10.96 -10.02
CA TYR A 153 -0.22 10.71 -9.69
C TYR A 153 -1.22 11.34 -10.64
N GLU A 154 -0.93 12.49 -11.24
CA GLU A 154 -1.78 13.04 -12.30
C GLU A 154 -1.84 12.07 -13.48
N ASN A 155 -0.69 11.51 -13.88
CA ASN A 155 -0.62 10.55 -14.97
C ASN A 155 -1.28 9.21 -14.61
N ILE A 156 -1.06 8.70 -13.40
CA ILE A 156 -1.73 7.49 -12.89
C ILE A 156 -3.26 7.71 -12.87
N TRP A 157 -3.73 8.83 -12.32
CA TRP A 157 -5.15 9.17 -12.27
C TRP A 157 -5.76 9.20 -13.67
N ASN A 158 -5.16 9.99 -14.57
CA ASN A 158 -5.65 10.15 -15.93
C ASN A 158 -5.64 8.83 -16.70
N TYR A 159 -4.65 7.95 -16.47
CA TYR A 159 -4.63 6.61 -17.04
C TYR A 159 -5.85 5.78 -16.59
N TYR A 160 -6.17 5.76 -15.30
CA TYR A 160 -7.33 4.99 -14.82
C TYR A 160 -8.68 5.62 -15.17
N LYS A 161 -8.76 6.94 -15.34
CA LYS A 161 -10.03 7.63 -15.66
C LYS A 161 -10.30 7.78 -17.15
N THR A 162 -9.26 7.99 -17.95
CA THR A 162 -9.40 8.36 -19.37
C THR A 162 -8.51 7.54 -20.32
N ARG A 163 -7.64 6.67 -19.79
CA ARG A 163 -6.62 5.94 -20.56
C ARG A 163 -5.60 6.84 -21.27
N LYS A 164 -5.53 8.13 -20.89
CA LYS A 164 -4.57 9.10 -21.42
C LYS A 164 -3.62 9.54 -20.32
N PHE A 165 -2.36 9.76 -20.67
CA PHE A 165 -1.35 10.32 -19.79
C PHE A 165 -0.17 10.84 -20.65
N ASP A 166 0.62 11.74 -20.09
CA ASP A 166 1.86 12.28 -20.69
C ASP A 166 2.95 11.21 -20.68
N LYS A 167 2.93 10.37 -21.72
CA LYS A 167 3.84 9.23 -21.86
C LYS A 167 5.30 9.67 -21.91
N GLU A 168 5.61 10.79 -22.57
CA GLU A 168 6.99 11.25 -22.75
C GLU A 168 7.61 11.66 -21.42
N LYS A 169 6.98 12.58 -20.67
CA LYS A 169 7.51 13.03 -19.38
C LYS A 169 7.64 11.88 -18.38
N ILE A 170 6.65 11.00 -18.33
CA ILE A 170 6.68 9.85 -17.44
C ILE A 170 7.75 8.84 -17.83
N THR A 171 7.91 8.53 -19.11
CA THR A 171 8.95 7.60 -19.55
C THR A 171 10.34 8.15 -19.28
N ASN A 172 10.55 9.47 -19.45
CA ASN A 172 11.80 10.12 -19.12
C ASN A 172 12.12 10.01 -17.62
N PHE A 173 11.17 10.34 -16.75
CA PHE A 173 11.33 10.19 -15.30
C PHE A 173 11.66 8.74 -14.93
N ILE A 174 10.87 7.78 -15.43
CA ILE A 174 11.05 6.35 -15.14
C ILE A 174 12.46 5.91 -15.56
N ASN A 175 12.85 6.16 -16.81
CA ASN A 175 14.13 5.72 -17.35
C ASN A 175 15.32 6.35 -16.63
N GLU A 176 15.21 7.61 -16.23
CA GLU A 176 16.25 8.27 -15.44
C GLU A 176 16.48 7.56 -14.11
N GLN A 177 15.42 7.14 -13.41
CA GLN A 177 15.56 6.50 -12.10
C GLN A 177 15.98 5.03 -12.20
N ILE A 178 15.39 4.25 -13.11
CA ILE A 178 15.65 2.80 -13.20
C ILE A 178 16.95 2.44 -13.94
N SER A 179 17.54 3.37 -14.69
CA SER A 179 18.86 3.14 -15.31
C SER A 179 20.00 3.14 -14.29
N LYS A 180 19.79 3.77 -13.12
CA LYS A 180 20.73 3.80 -12.00
C LYS A 180 20.82 2.43 -11.31
N SER A 181 21.77 2.25 -10.40
CA SER A 181 21.78 1.07 -9.51
C SER A 181 20.72 1.19 -8.42
N PRO A 182 20.12 0.08 -7.96
CA PRO A 182 19.22 0.10 -6.82
C PRO A 182 19.88 0.78 -5.63
N ALA A 183 19.27 1.84 -5.13
CA ALA A 183 19.76 2.62 -4.00
C ALA A 183 19.41 1.93 -2.67
N GLY A 184 20.27 2.13 -1.66
CA GLY A 184 20.07 1.66 -0.29
C GLY A 184 19.24 2.61 0.58
N PHE A 185 19.28 2.37 1.89
CA PHE A 185 18.63 3.21 2.92
C PHE A 185 19.60 4.17 3.61
N GLU A 186 20.85 4.22 3.15
CA GLU A 186 21.84 5.17 3.67
C GLU A 186 21.39 6.61 3.42
N GLU A 187 21.81 7.53 4.28
CA GLU A 187 21.35 8.93 4.26
C GLU A 187 21.56 9.63 2.91
N ASN A 188 22.66 9.30 2.22
CA ASN A 188 22.99 9.82 0.90
C ASN A 188 22.25 9.10 -0.25
N GLU A 189 21.59 7.99 0.02
CA GLU A 189 20.90 7.16 -0.98
C GLU A 189 19.38 7.23 -0.86
N ILE A 190 18.84 7.55 0.33
CA ILE A 190 17.42 7.43 0.64
C ILE A 190 16.50 8.21 -0.30
N SER A 191 16.90 9.42 -0.71
CA SER A 191 16.14 10.21 -1.69
C SER A 191 16.10 9.51 -3.06
N SER A 192 17.22 8.93 -3.49
CA SER A 192 17.27 8.15 -4.73
C SER A 192 16.43 6.89 -4.64
N PHE A 193 16.46 6.21 -3.49
CA PHE A 193 15.61 5.05 -3.21
C PHE A 193 14.13 5.38 -3.33
N TYR A 194 13.66 6.49 -2.74
CA TYR A 194 12.25 6.90 -2.85
C TYR A 194 11.83 7.23 -4.28
N LEU A 195 12.69 7.90 -5.06
CA LEU A 195 12.43 8.19 -6.47
C LEU A 195 12.39 6.92 -7.33
N GLN A 196 13.30 5.97 -7.08
CA GLN A 196 13.29 4.66 -7.74
C GLN A 196 12.05 3.84 -7.41
N HIS A 197 11.65 3.81 -6.13
CA HIS A 197 10.43 3.16 -5.70
C HIS A 197 9.20 3.76 -6.42
N SER A 198 9.08 5.10 -6.41
CA SER A 198 8.04 5.81 -7.15
C SER A 198 8.05 5.47 -8.64
N ALA A 199 9.21 5.40 -9.29
CA ALA A 199 9.33 5.06 -10.71
C ALA A 199 8.89 3.62 -11.03
N LEU A 200 9.30 2.63 -10.22
CA LEU A 200 8.91 1.22 -10.40
C LEU A 200 7.40 1.03 -10.22
N GLU A 201 6.83 1.57 -9.14
CA GLU A 201 5.40 1.44 -8.86
C GLU A 201 4.55 2.25 -9.85
N THR A 202 5.02 3.43 -10.27
CA THR A 202 4.36 4.20 -11.35
C THR A 202 4.34 3.42 -12.65
N SER A 203 5.46 2.77 -13.01
CA SER A 203 5.53 1.90 -14.19
C SER A 203 4.52 0.75 -14.09
N TYR A 204 4.41 0.14 -12.90
CA TYR A 204 3.44 -0.94 -12.65
C TYR A 204 2.00 -0.45 -12.81
N LEU A 205 1.66 0.68 -12.17
CA LEU A 205 0.30 1.24 -12.16
C LEU A 205 -0.16 1.75 -13.52
N LEU A 206 0.76 2.17 -14.39
CA LEU A 206 0.48 2.62 -15.75
C LEU A 206 0.54 1.49 -16.80
N ASP A 207 0.74 0.24 -16.38
CA ASP A 207 0.93 -0.91 -17.27
C ASP A 207 2.07 -0.69 -18.29
N LEU A 208 3.15 -0.01 -17.87
CA LEU A 208 4.33 0.24 -18.68
C LEU A 208 5.33 -0.93 -18.60
N THR A 209 6.11 -1.09 -19.67
CA THR A 209 7.17 -2.09 -19.80
C THR A 209 8.49 -1.41 -20.22
N PRO A 210 9.21 -0.75 -19.29
CA PRO A 210 10.55 -0.22 -19.57
C PRO A 210 11.54 -1.34 -19.96
N ASP A 211 12.82 -1.04 -20.19
CA ASP A 211 13.81 -2.09 -20.50
C ASP A 211 13.87 -3.14 -19.37
N VAL A 212 13.55 -4.39 -19.72
CA VAL A 212 13.51 -5.52 -18.79
C VAL A 212 14.85 -5.74 -18.10
N LYS A 213 15.98 -5.40 -18.74
CA LYS A 213 17.32 -5.53 -18.15
C LYS A 213 17.47 -4.66 -16.90
N HIS A 214 16.93 -3.44 -16.93
CA HIS A 214 16.91 -2.58 -15.76
C HIS A 214 16.02 -3.19 -14.68
N ILE A 215 14.84 -3.69 -15.04
CA ILE A 215 13.91 -4.25 -14.04
C ILE A 215 14.49 -5.49 -13.37
N LEU A 216 15.13 -6.38 -14.13
CA LEU A 216 15.80 -7.56 -13.59
C LEU A 216 16.96 -7.21 -12.65
N LYS A 217 17.63 -6.06 -12.84
CA LYS A 217 18.65 -5.57 -11.89
C LYS A 217 18.05 -5.26 -10.52
N PHE A 218 16.89 -4.60 -10.49
CA PHE A 218 16.18 -4.32 -9.23
C PHE A 218 15.59 -5.60 -8.62
N ALA A 219 15.04 -6.50 -9.44
CA ALA A 219 14.48 -7.77 -9.00
C ALA A 219 15.51 -8.78 -8.46
N LYS A 220 16.81 -8.53 -8.71
CA LYS A 220 17.94 -9.30 -8.16
C LYS A 220 18.66 -8.59 -7.01
N SER A 221 18.20 -7.41 -6.61
CA SER A 221 18.84 -6.65 -5.53
C SER A 221 18.52 -7.24 -4.16
N ASP A 222 19.43 -7.03 -3.20
CA ASP A 222 19.22 -7.43 -1.80
C ASP A 222 18.27 -6.47 -1.06
N ASN A 223 17.97 -5.30 -1.65
CA ASN A 223 16.98 -4.38 -1.11
C ASN A 223 15.57 -4.96 -1.32
N PHE A 224 14.93 -5.39 -0.24
CA PHE A 224 13.60 -6.01 -0.24
C PHE A 224 12.55 -5.15 -0.98
N HIS A 225 12.50 -3.84 -0.72
CA HIS A 225 11.49 -2.97 -1.32
C HIS A 225 11.70 -2.83 -2.82
N SER A 226 12.94 -2.62 -3.26
CA SER A 226 13.32 -2.57 -4.67
C SER A 226 12.99 -3.88 -5.38
N LYS A 227 13.30 -5.01 -4.74
CA LYS A 227 13.00 -6.35 -5.26
C LYS A 227 11.50 -6.55 -5.46
N VAL A 228 10.70 -6.30 -4.41
CA VAL A 228 9.24 -6.45 -4.46
C VAL A 228 8.61 -5.56 -5.54
N SER A 229 8.99 -4.28 -5.62
CA SER A 229 8.46 -3.36 -6.64
C SER A 229 8.80 -3.85 -8.06
N ALA A 230 10.01 -4.37 -8.26
CA ALA A 230 10.43 -4.91 -9.55
C ALA A 230 9.71 -6.23 -9.89
N LEU A 231 9.54 -7.15 -8.94
CA LEU A 231 8.77 -8.38 -9.12
C LEU A 231 7.32 -8.06 -9.54
N GLN A 232 6.69 -7.10 -8.87
CA GLN A 232 5.35 -6.63 -9.22
C GLN A 232 5.28 -6.07 -10.63
N LEU A 233 6.26 -5.23 -11.01
CA LEU A 233 6.38 -4.66 -12.35
C LEU A 233 6.60 -5.72 -13.43
N LEU A 234 7.31 -6.82 -13.15
CA LEU A 234 7.47 -7.93 -14.10
C LEU A 234 6.13 -8.54 -14.53
N GLY A 235 5.06 -8.40 -13.72
CA GLY A 235 3.71 -8.80 -14.11
C GLY A 235 3.11 -8.01 -15.29
N ASN A 236 3.68 -6.85 -15.66
CA ASN A 236 3.33 -6.15 -16.90
C ASN A 236 3.97 -6.79 -18.14
N TYR A 237 5.06 -7.54 -17.97
CA TYR A 237 5.81 -8.15 -19.06
C TYR A 237 5.16 -9.48 -19.43
N LYS A 238 4.68 -9.58 -20.67
CA LYS A 238 4.12 -10.82 -21.23
C LYS A 238 5.18 -11.59 -22.01
N THR A 239 6.39 -11.73 -21.46
CA THR A 239 7.52 -12.40 -22.12
C THR A 239 7.89 -13.71 -21.42
N LYS A 240 8.53 -14.63 -22.14
CA LYS A 240 9.02 -15.87 -21.53
C LYS A 240 10.09 -15.58 -20.48
N GLU A 241 11.00 -14.64 -20.76
CA GLU A 241 12.08 -14.25 -19.85
C GLU A 241 11.57 -13.74 -18.49
N SER A 242 10.56 -12.85 -18.47
CA SER A 242 10.00 -12.34 -17.20
C SER A 242 9.32 -13.46 -16.42
N ASN A 243 8.56 -14.32 -17.11
CA ASN A 243 7.83 -15.41 -16.49
C ASN A 243 8.74 -16.52 -15.97
N ASP A 244 9.80 -16.88 -16.70
CA ASP A 244 10.84 -17.80 -16.26
C ASP A 244 11.51 -17.26 -14.98
N PHE A 245 11.83 -15.97 -14.95
CA PHE A 245 12.41 -15.33 -13.77
C PHE A 245 11.45 -15.36 -12.58
N LEU A 246 10.17 -15.01 -12.76
CA LEU A 246 9.16 -15.07 -11.70
C LEU A 246 9.01 -16.50 -11.14
N VAL A 247 8.92 -17.51 -12.01
CA VAL A 247 8.88 -18.92 -11.57
C VAL A 247 10.13 -19.30 -10.77
N SER A 248 11.32 -18.84 -11.19
CA SER A 248 12.55 -19.11 -10.45
C SER A 248 12.52 -18.54 -9.04
N ILE A 249 11.99 -17.33 -8.84
CA ILE A 249 11.83 -16.71 -7.51
C ILE A 249 10.80 -17.47 -6.67
N ILE A 250 9.69 -17.89 -7.27
CA ILE A 250 8.60 -18.58 -6.58
C ILE A 250 9.06 -19.95 -6.04
N LEU A 251 9.84 -20.69 -6.82
CA LEU A 251 10.32 -22.03 -6.49
C LEU A 251 11.65 -22.04 -5.71
N ASP A 252 12.34 -20.91 -5.61
CA ASP A 252 13.55 -20.79 -4.80
C ASP A 252 13.22 -20.96 -3.31
N LYS A 253 13.98 -21.84 -2.64
CA LYS A 253 13.82 -22.09 -1.20
C LYS A 253 14.33 -20.93 -0.34
N THR A 254 15.15 -20.05 -0.90
CA THR A 254 15.74 -18.91 -0.18
C THR A 254 14.90 -17.63 -0.25
N SER A 255 14.04 -17.49 -1.28
CA SER A 255 13.09 -16.37 -1.38
C SER A 255 12.08 -16.38 -0.22
N SER A 256 11.73 -15.19 0.27
CA SER A 256 10.71 -15.06 1.31
C SER A 256 9.32 -15.42 0.79
N ASN A 257 8.38 -15.75 1.68
CA ASN A 257 7.00 -16.05 1.28
C ASN A 257 6.33 -14.81 0.68
N PHE A 258 6.67 -13.62 1.18
CA PHE A 258 6.22 -12.35 0.62
C PHE A 258 6.66 -12.19 -0.84
N GLU A 259 7.94 -12.39 -1.14
CA GLU A 259 8.47 -12.32 -2.51
C GLU A 259 7.79 -13.34 -3.43
N LYS A 260 7.55 -14.55 -2.94
CA LYS A 260 6.86 -15.61 -3.70
C LYS A 260 5.43 -15.23 -4.05
N VAL A 261 4.64 -14.71 -3.10
CA VAL A 261 3.25 -14.29 -3.34
C VAL A 261 3.19 -13.15 -4.35
N ILE A 262 4.08 -12.16 -4.23
CA ILE A 262 4.18 -11.09 -5.23
C ILE A 262 4.53 -11.66 -6.60
N GLY A 263 5.45 -12.64 -6.66
CA GLY A 263 5.76 -13.36 -7.89
C GLY A 263 4.55 -14.07 -8.49
N ILE A 264 3.76 -14.77 -7.67
CA ILE A 264 2.56 -15.51 -8.08
C ILE A 264 1.50 -14.54 -8.65
N TRP A 265 1.22 -13.43 -7.97
CA TRP A 265 0.27 -12.42 -8.46
C TRP A 265 0.75 -11.75 -9.75
N SER A 266 2.05 -11.51 -9.86
CA SER A 266 2.66 -10.95 -11.07
C SER A 266 2.54 -11.92 -12.25
N LEU A 267 2.76 -13.22 -12.00
CA LEU A 267 2.57 -14.24 -13.02
C LEU A 267 1.09 -14.39 -13.41
N LYS A 268 0.15 -14.31 -12.46
CA LYS A 268 -1.30 -14.28 -12.75
C LYS A 268 -1.64 -13.12 -13.69
N LYS A 269 -1.12 -11.93 -13.39
CA LYS A 269 -1.31 -10.72 -14.21
C LYS A 269 -0.68 -10.83 -15.60
N SER A 270 0.43 -11.55 -15.76
CA SER A 270 1.04 -11.81 -17.07
C SER A 270 0.17 -12.69 -17.98
N GLU A 271 -0.80 -13.42 -17.40
CA GLU A 271 -1.71 -14.37 -18.08
C GLU A 271 -0.99 -15.57 -18.72
N SER A 272 0.22 -15.91 -18.26
CA SER A 272 1.02 -17.00 -18.82
C SER A 272 0.55 -18.38 -18.38
N LYS A 273 -0.40 -18.97 -19.12
CA LYS A 273 -0.99 -20.28 -18.82
C LYS A 273 0.06 -21.38 -18.58
N GLU A 274 1.09 -21.45 -19.42
CA GLU A 274 2.17 -22.44 -19.29
C GLU A 274 2.86 -22.37 -17.92
N HIS A 275 3.23 -21.17 -17.48
CA HIS A 275 3.94 -20.98 -16.22
C HIS A 275 3.02 -21.14 -15.01
N LEU A 276 1.75 -20.75 -15.12
CA LEU A 276 0.75 -21.01 -14.08
C LEU A 276 0.57 -22.52 -13.85
N GLU A 277 0.60 -23.34 -14.91
CA GLU A 277 0.56 -24.80 -14.78
C GLU A 277 1.84 -25.37 -14.14
N ILE A 278 3.01 -24.74 -14.36
CA ILE A 278 4.24 -25.10 -13.62
C ILE A 278 4.02 -24.87 -12.12
N LEU A 279 3.42 -23.75 -11.71
CA LEU A 279 3.16 -23.48 -10.30
C LEU A 279 2.20 -24.50 -9.69
N LYS A 280 1.10 -24.81 -10.37
CA LYS A 280 0.13 -25.82 -9.90
C LYS A 280 0.77 -27.19 -9.72
N LYS A 281 1.64 -27.62 -10.64
CA LYS A 281 2.37 -28.89 -10.52
C LYS A 281 3.34 -28.93 -9.34
N ASN A 282 3.86 -27.78 -8.91
CA ASN A 282 4.84 -27.66 -7.82
C ASN A 282 4.21 -27.16 -6.52
N ILE A 283 2.87 -27.09 -6.41
CA ILE A 283 2.17 -26.50 -5.27
C ILE A 283 2.53 -27.16 -3.93
N SER A 284 2.80 -28.47 -3.93
CA SER A 284 3.21 -29.23 -2.75
C SER A 284 4.58 -28.84 -2.20
N THR A 285 5.39 -28.11 -2.97
CA THR A 285 6.70 -27.59 -2.56
C THR A 285 6.62 -26.20 -1.93
N LEU A 286 5.47 -25.53 -2.04
CA LEU A 286 5.25 -24.18 -1.52
C LEU A 286 4.83 -24.20 -0.05
N SER A 287 5.27 -23.19 0.68
CA SER A 287 4.91 -22.99 2.09
C SER A 287 3.42 -22.69 2.23
N ASP A 288 2.80 -23.29 3.25
CA ASP A 288 1.45 -22.98 3.76
C ASP A 288 1.46 -21.86 4.82
N LYS A 289 2.63 -21.44 5.28
CA LYS A 289 2.78 -20.32 6.21
C LYS A 289 2.56 -18.99 5.48
N SER A 290 1.64 -18.18 5.99
CA SER A 290 1.53 -16.77 5.63
C SER A 290 2.73 -15.98 6.16
N GLU A 291 2.99 -14.84 5.53
CA GLU A 291 3.98 -13.86 5.97
C GLU A 291 3.30 -12.49 6.04
N GLY A 292 3.57 -11.73 7.09
CA GLY A 292 3.03 -10.38 7.24
C GLY A 292 3.79 -9.36 6.39
N PHE A 293 3.26 -8.14 6.31
CA PHE A 293 4.04 -6.99 5.87
C PHE A 293 5.08 -6.67 6.95
N GLY A 294 6.35 -7.07 6.76
CA GLY A 294 7.41 -6.79 7.74
C GLY A 294 7.62 -5.28 7.99
N GLY A 295 7.93 -4.89 9.23
CA GLY A 295 8.26 -3.50 9.61
C GLY A 295 7.88 -3.13 11.06
N ASN A 296 8.71 -2.32 11.73
CA ASN A 296 8.75 -2.12 13.19
C ASN A 296 7.79 -1.07 13.80
N ILE A 297 6.91 -0.42 13.04
CA ILE A 297 5.89 0.50 13.60
C ILE A 297 4.59 0.28 12.83
N MET A 298 3.97 -0.87 13.09
CA MET A 298 2.62 -1.14 12.61
C MET A 298 1.66 -0.22 13.35
N ASP A 299 0.76 0.44 12.63
CA ASP A 299 -0.54 0.73 13.24
C ASP A 299 -1.16 -0.64 13.54
N PRO A 300 -1.29 -1.05 14.82
CA PRO A 300 -1.79 -2.37 15.16
C PRO A 300 -3.24 -2.58 14.70
N ARG A 301 -3.91 -1.52 14.24
CA ARG A 301 -5.25 -1.54 13.67
C ARG A 301 -5.29 -1.97 12.21
N VAL A 302 -4.17 -2.05 11.50
CA VAL A 302 -4.20 -2.52 10.11
C VAL A 302 -3.86 -4.01 10.09
N GLY A 303 -4.79 -4.83 9.60
CA GLY A 303 -4.76 -6.29 9.66
C GLY A 303 -4.56 -7.00 8.32
N THR A 304 -4.11 -6.30 7.27
CA THR A 304 -4.10 -6.76 5.88
C THR A 304 -3.74 -8.24 5.75
N LEU A 305 -4.71 -9.04 5.31
CA LEU A 305 -4.51 -10.46 5.11
C LEU A 305 -3.61 -10.68 3.90
N PHE A 306 -2.45 -11.27 4.13
CA PHE A 306 -1.52 -11.65 3.07
C PHE A 306 -1.44 -13.18 3.00
N PRO A 307 -1.79 -13.80 1.85
CA PRO A 307 -1.90 -15.25 1.76
C PRO A 307 -0.52 -15.91 1.86
N SER A 308 -0.48 -17.20 2.20
CA SER A 308 0.69 -18.03 1.97
C SER A 308 0.95 -18.22 0.46
N PRO A 309 2.19 -18.56 0.05
CA PRO A 309 2.48 -18.89 -1.34
C PRO A 309 1.60 -20.03 -1.87
N LYS A 310 1.27 -21.02 -1.03
CA LYS A 310 0.37 -22.11 -1.39
C LYS A 310 -1.05 -21.61 -1.66
N GLU A 311 -1.66 -20.88 -0.72
CA GLU A 311 -3.01 -20.31 -0.88
C GLU A 311 -3.09 -19.37 -2.10
N ALA A 312 -2.04 -18.60 -2.36
CA ALA A 312 -1.95 -17.74 -3.54
C ALA A 312 -2.02 -18.56 -4.85
N VAL A 313 -1.35 -19.71 -4.94
CA VAL A 313 -1.44 -20.62 -6.09
C VAL A 313 -2.82 -21.29 -6.18
N GLU A 314 -3.43 -21.67 -5.07
CA GLU A 314 -4.78 -22.26 -5.04
C GLU A 314 -5.85 -21.28 -5.54
N SER A 315 -5.60 -19.97 -5.44
CA SER A 315 -6.47 -18.90 -5.91
C SER A 315 -6.32 -18.52 -7.40
N LEU A 316 -5.40 -19.17 -8.13
CA LEU A 316 -5.08 -18.85 -9.53
C LEU A 316 -6.23 -19.19 -10.49
#